data_AF-A0A3G4RTH8-F1
#
_entry.id   AF-A0A3G4RTH8-F1
#
_cell.length_a   1.000
_cell.length_b   1.000
_cell.length_c   1.000
_cell.angle_alpha   90.00
_cell.angle_beta   90.00
_cell.angle_gamma   90.00
#
_symmetry.space_group_name_H-M   'P 1'
#
loop_
_entity.id
_entity.type
_entity.pdbx_description
1 polymer ?
#
loop_
_entity_poly.entity_id
_entity_poly.type
_entity_poly.pdbx_seq_one_letter_code
_entity_poly.pdbx_strand_id
1 'polypeptide(L)' 'MPHAEWGHHIDAIIRQEKRRIRDQILEMYIRNEVDRREAISFIPPGELRS' A
#
# COMPACT_ATOMS: atom_id res chain seq x y z
N MET A 1 -18.87 -3.44 -18.37
CA MET A 1 -19.19 -2.75 -17.11
C MET A 1 -20.00 -1.50 -17.41
N PRO A 2 -21.20 -1.34 -16.86
CA PRO A 2 -22.01 -0.13 -16.96
C PRO A 2 -21.27 1.09 -16.40
N HIS A 3 -21.48 2.29 -16.98
CA HIS A 3 -20.83 3.53 -16.54
C HIS A 3 -21.05 3.83 -15.05
N ALA A 4 -22.23 3.49 -14.51
CA ALA A 4 -22.55 3.65 -13.10
C ALA A 4 -21.63 2.86 -12.15
N GLU A 5 -21.02 1.77 -12.61
CA GLU A 5 -20.14 0.92 -11.81
C GLU A 5 -18.66 1.32 -11.90
N TRP A 6 -18.31 2.23 -12.81
CA TRP A 6 -16.91 2.62 -13.06
C TRP A 6 -16.26 3.22 -11.82
N GLY A 7 -17.00 4.07 -11.08
CA GLY A 7 -16.49 4.65 -9.83
C GLY A 7 -16.08 3.57 -8.84
N HIS A 8 -16.97 2.61 -8.57
CA HIS A 8 -16.68 1.49 -7.67
C HIS A 8 -15.54 0.60 -8.15
N HIS A 9 -15.43 0.40 -9.46
CA HIS A 9 -14.35 -0.38 -10.04
C HIS A 9 -12.99 0.31 -9.90
N ILE A 10 -12.93 1.61 -10.20
CA ILE A 10 -11.73 2.42 -10.01
C ILE A 10 -11.34 2.44 -8.53
N ASP A 11 -12.30 2.61 -7.62
CA ASP A 11 -12.05 2.56 -6.18
C ASP A 11 -11.52 1.20 -5.71
N ALA A 12 -12.00 0.10 -6.31
CA ALA A 12 -11.50 -1.24 -6.01
C ALA A 12 -10.04 -1.39 -6.48
N ILE A 13 -9.72 -0.93 -7.70
CA ILE A 13 -8.36 -0.93 -8.24
C ILE A 13 -7.44 -0.08 -7.36
N ILE A 14 -7.83 1.15 -7.01
CA ILE A 14 -7.03 2.04 -6.16
C ILE A 14 -6.76 1.39 -4.80
N ARG A 15 -7.78 0.76 -4.19
CA ARG A 15 -7.61 0.06 -2.91
C ARG A 15 -6.66 -1.12 -3.02
N GLN A 16 -6.75 -1.90 -4.09
CA GLN A 16 -5.87 -3.03 -4.36
C GLN A 16 -4.42 -2.58 -4.56
N GLU A 17 -4.20 -1.54 -5.37
CA GLU A 17 -2.86 -1.02 -5.62
C GLU A 17 -2.23 -0.39 -4.38
N LYS A 18 -2.99 0.35 -3.56
CA LYS A 18 -2.51 0.85 -2.27
C LYS A 18 -2.03 -0.27 -1.37
N ARG A 19 -2.79 -1.37 -1.30
CA ARG A 19 -2.40 -2.55 -0.52
C ARG A 19 -1.15 -3.21 -1.07
N ARG A 20 -1.06 -3.40 -2.39
CA ARG A 20 0.10 -3.98 -3.07
C ARG A 20 1.38 -3.18 -2.79
N ILE A 21 1.32 -1.85 -2.93
CA ILE A 21 2.46 -0.96 -2.67
C ILE A 21 2.90 -1.03 -1.21
N ARG A 22 1.95 -0.98 -0.27
CA ARG A 22 2.24 -1.12 1.16
C ARG A 22 2.96 -2.44 1.45
N ASP A 23 2.43 -3.55 0.93
CA ASP A 23 2.98 -4.88 1.20
C ASP A 23 4.42 -5.00 0.63
N GLN A 24 4.69 -4.41 -0.55
CA GLN A 24 6.04 -4.33 -1.12
C GLN A 24 7.01 -3.50 -0.26
N ILE A 25 6.58 -2.31 0.20
CA ILE A 25 7.43 -1.45 1.02
C ILE A 25 7.72 -2.10 2.38
N LEU A 26 6.77 -2.84 2.94
CA LEU A 26 6.99 -3.61 4.16
C LEU A 26 8.04 -4.70 3.96
N GLU A 27 7.98 -5.44 2.85
CA GLU A 27 8.99 -6.44 2.50
C GLU A 27 10.37 -5.82 2.31
N MET A 28 10.47 -4.69 1.60
CA MET A 28 11.72 -3.94 1.43
C MET A 28 12.26 -3.42 2.77
N TYR A 29 11.39 -2.95 3.67
CA TYR A 29 11.77 -2.52 5.01
C TYR A 29 12.33 -3.67 5.84
N ILE A 30 11.68 -4.85 5.82
CA ILE A 30 12.16 -6.06 6.50
C ILE A 30 13.52 -6.50 5.96
N ARG A 31 13.77 -6.33 4.66
CA ARG A 31 15.05 -6.61 4.00
C ARG A 31 16.10 -5.52 4.21
N ASN A 32 15.76 -4.44 4.93
CA ASN A 32 16.63 -3.28 5.14
C ASN A 32 17.06 -2.58 3.84
N GLU A 33 16.21 -2.64 2.80
CA GLU A 33 16.41 -2.01 1.49
C GLU A 33 15.86 -0.58 1.44
N VAL A 34 15.00 -0.20 2.40
CA VAL A 34 14.34 1.11 2.51
C VAL A 34 14.43 1.61 3.95
N ASP A 35 14.73 2.90 4.13
CA ASP A 35 14.80 3.52 5.45
C ASP A 35 13.41 3.63 6.11
N ARG A 36 13.38 3.58 7.44
CA ARG A 36 12.15 3.74 8.21
C ARG A 36 11.38 5.02 7.86
N ARG A 37 12.07 6.13 7.58
CA ARG A 37 11.45 7.42 7.19
C ARG A 37 10.71 7.34 5.86
N GLU A 38 11.19 6.51 4.95
CA GLU A 38 10.55 6.28 3.67
C GLU A 38 9.38 5.30 3.82
N ALA A 39 9.56 4.25 4.63
CA ALA A 39 8.53 3.24 4.90
C ALA A 39 7.29 3.78 5.65
N ILE A 40 7.46 4.74 6.58
CA ILE A 40 6.34 5.31 7.38
C ILE A 40 5.32 6.10 6.55
N SER A 41 5.68 6.51 5.33
CA SER A 41 4.77 7.23 4.44
C SER A 41 3.70 6.32 3.84
N PHE A 42 3.94 5.01 3.86
CA PHE A 42 3.09 4.01 3.20
C PHE A 42 2.53 2.96 4.17
N ILE A 43 3.21 2.70 5.28
CA ILE A 43 2.83 1.69 6.26
C ILE A 43 2.18 2.36 7.48
N PRO A 44 0.99 1.92 7.92
CA PRO A 44 0.34 2.47 9.10
C PRO A 44 1.19 2.38 10.38
N PRO A 45 1.09 3.36 11.30
CA PRO A 45 1.75 3.31 12.60
C PRO A 45 1.30 2.06 13.38
N GLY A 46 2.23 1.15 13.67
CA GLY A 46 1.96 -0.09 14.40
C GLY A 46 2.21 -1.37 13.61
N GLU A 47 2.26 -1.31 12.27
CA GLU A 47 2.72 -2.42 11.42
C GLU A 47 4.26 -2.43 11.27
N LEU A 48 4.91 -1.28 11.50
CA LEU A 48 6.38 -1.09 11.55
C LEU A 48 6.99 -1.50 12.90
N ARG A 49 6.56 -2.60 13.50
CA ARG A 49 7.22 -3.11 14.71
C ARG A 49 8.40 -3.98 14.30
N SER A 50 9.58 -3.50 14.68
CA SER A 50 10.87 -4.20 14.63
C SER A 50 10.84 -5.54 15.34
#